data_AF-B2FUD4-F1
#
_entry.id   AF-B2FUD4-F1
#
_cell.length_a   1.000
_cell.length_b   1.000
_cell.length_c   1.000
_cell.angle_alpha   90.00
_cell.angle_beta   90.00
_cell.angle_gamma   90.00
#
_symmetry.space_group_name_H-M   'P 1'
#
loop_
_entity.id
_entity.type
_entity.pdbx_description
1 polymer ?
#
loop_
_entity_poly.entity_id
_entity_poly.type
_entity_poly.pdbx_seq_one_letter_code
_entity_poly.pdbx_strand_id
1 'polypeptide(L)'
;MSISLFLEVEAGADLSAVLHALDSIQAEYVDGTDGLHGYLPASNASFGFGIVDPREALAAEGIEAEWQVGLLGSFHFRASGFESAWEEICRFINRYAAACEFRFVLSFQFESIYAARLGKDLVFPGPAAP
;
A
#
# COMPACT_ATOMS: atom_id res chain seq x y z
N MET A 1 -17.76 10.93 1.78
CA MET A 1 -16.31 11.19 1.73
C MET A 1 -15.60 9.86 1.54
N SER A 2 -14.76 9.75 0.52
CA SER A 2 -13.87 8.61 0.27
C SER A 2 -12.50 8.90 0.84
N ILE A 3 -11.86 7.87 1.38
CA ILE A 3 -10.50 7.88 1.89
C ILE A 3 -9.65 7.09 0.89
N SER A 4 -8.46 7.61 0.59
CA SER A 4 -7.48 6.97 -0.28
C SER A 4 -6.16 6.82 0.46
N LEU A 5 -5.65 5.59 0.53
CA LEU A 5 -4.28 5.33 0.96
C LEU A 5 -3.44 4.90 -0.25
N PHE A 6 -2.19 5.33 -0.30
CA PHE A 6 -1.25 5.02 -1.37
C PHE A 6 -0.02 4.33 -0.81
N LEU A 7 0.34 3.20 -1.41
CA LEU A 7 1.54 2.44 -1.10
C LEU A 7 2.58 2.71 -2.18
N GLU A 8 3.65 3.40 -1.82
CA GLU A 8 4.77 3.70 -2.71
C GLU A 8 5.95 2.81 -2.35
N VAL A 9 6.42 2.00 -3.30
CA VAL A 9 7.46 0.99 -3.07
C VAL A 9 8.68 1.27 -3.94
N GLU A 10 9.86 1.11 -3.36
CA GLU A 10 11.15 1.27 -4.01
C GLU A 10 11.28 0.40 -5.27
N ALA A 11 11.88 1.02 -6.29
CA ALA A 11 12.07 0.40 -7.58
C ALA A 11 12.91 -0.88 -7.48
N GLY A 12 12.48 -1.91 -8.22
CA GLY A 12 13.00 -3.26 -8.13
C GLY A 12 11.98 -4.24 -7.52
N ALA A 13 10.99 -3.73 -6.78
CA ALA A 13 9.85 -4.51 -6.36
C ALA A 13 9.02 -5.01 -7.56
N ASP A 14 8.52 -6.24 -7.44
CA ASP A 14 7.59 -6.85 -8.37
C ASP A 14 6.22 -7.06 -7.69
N LEU A 15 5.25 -7.59 -8.45
CA LEU A 15 3.93 -7.91 -7.92
C LEU A 15 3.89 -9.22 -7.11
N SER A 16 4.98 -10.00 -7.04
CA SER A 16 5.00 -11.30 -6.37
C SER A 16 4.74 -11.16 -4.86
N ALA A 17 5.35 -10.17 -4.22
CA ALA A 17 5.10 -9.89 -2.79
C ALA A 17 3.67 -9.36 -2.54
N VAL A 18 3.10 -8.62 -3.50
CA VAL A 18 1.70 -8.14 -3.45
C VAL A 18 0.75 -9.33 -3.53
N LEU A 19 0.93 -10.23 -4.51
CA LEU A 19 0.12 -11.44 -4.68
C LEU A 19 0.16 -12.31 -3.42
N HIS A 20 1.36 -12.57 -2.88
CA HIS A 20 1.49 -13.32 -1.64
C HIS A 20 0.74 -12.66 -0.47
N ALA A 21 0.77 -11.33 -0.36
CA ALA A 21 0.02 -10.61 0.66
C ALA A 21 -1.50 -10.70 0.45
N LEU A 22 -1.98 -10.55 -0.79
CA LEU A 22 -3.40 -10.69 -1.16
C LEU A 22 -3.93 -12.11 -0.88
N ASP A 23 -3.18 -13.13 -1.30
CA ASP A 23 -3.53 -14.55 -1.07
C ASP A 23 -3.64 -14.85 0.44
N SER A 24 -2.74 -14.28 1.25
CA SER A 24 -2.73 -14.48 2.70
C SER A 24 -3.94 -13.89 3.42
N ILE A 25 -4.63 -12.93 2.81
CA ILE A 25 -5.88 -12.34 3.30
C ILE A 25 -7.09 -12.82 2.49
N GLN A 26 -6.91 -13.81 1.60
CA GLN A 26 -7.96 -14.37 0.75
C GLN A 26 -8.65 -13.33 -0.15
N ALA A 27 -7.90 -12.30 -0.58
CA ALA A 27 -8.41 -11.30 -1.49
C ALA A 27 -8.40 -11.84 -2.93
N GLU A 28 -9.54 -11.76 -3.59
CA GLU A 28 -9.63 -12.02 -5.04
C GLU A 28 -9.09 -10.81 -5.81
N TYR A 29 -8.43 -11.07 -6.93
CA TYR A 29 -7.88 -10.05 -7.80
C TYR A 29 -8.09 -10.40 -9.28
N VAL A 30 -8.13 -9.36 -10.11
CA VAL A 30 -8.07 -9.44 -11.56
C VAL A 30 -6.72 -8.88 -12.00
N ASP A 31 -6.02 -9.63 -12.82
CA ASP A 31 -4.81 -9.18 -13.51
C ASP A 31 -5.20 -8.50 -14.82
N GLY A 32 -5.05 -7.18 -14.87
CA GLY A 32 -5.40 -6.32 -16.00
C GLY A 32 -4.17 -5.73 -16.69
N THR A 33 -4.40 -4.95 -17.74
CA THR A 33 -3.30 -4.27 -18.47
C THR A 33 -2.54 -3.27 -17.60
N ASP A 34 -3.20 -2.73 -16.58
CA ASP A 34 -2.69 -1.65 -15.74
C ASP A 34 -2.24 -2.18 -14.35
N GLY A 35 -2.27 -3.50 -14.17
CA GLY A 35 -1.89 -4.18 -12.94
C GLY A 35 -3.02 -4.95 -12.26
N LEU A 36 -2.86 -5.22 -10.96
CA LEU A 36 -3.78 -6.00 -10.14
C LEU A 36 -4.87 -5.10 -9.57
N HIS A 37 -6.13 -5.52 -9.67
CA HIS A 37 -7.26 -4.80 -9.09
C HIS A 37 -8.24 -5.74 -8.38
N GLY A 38 -8.91 -5.25 -7.35
CA GLY A 38 -9.90 -6.06 -6.63
C GLY A 38 -10.48 -5.33 -5.43
N TYR A 39 -11.07 -6.12 -4.53
CA TYR A 39 -11.67 -5.64 -3.29
C TYR A 39 -11.14 -6.47 -2.12
N LEU A 40 -10.80 -5.80 -1.03
CA LEU A 40 -10.45 -6.47 0.21
C LEU A 40 -11.72 -7.13 0.80
N PRO A 41 -11.68 -8.42 1.16
CA PRO A 41 -12.88 -9.21 1.43
C PRO A 41 -13.66 -8.80 2.68
N ALA A 42 -13.00 -8.29 3.72
CA ALA A 42 -13.68 -7.92 4.97
C ALA A 42 -14.23 -6.48 4.95
N SER A 43 -13.53 -5.55 4.31
CA SER A 43 -13.87 -4.12 4.32
C SER A 43 -14.56 -3.64 3.05
N ASN A 44 -14.50 -4.43 1.97
CA ASN A 44 -14.90 -4.03 0.61
C ASN A 44 -14.16 -2.77 0.12
N ALA A 45 -12.97 -2.50 0.65
CA ALA A 45 -12.09 -1.47 0.14
C ALA A 45 -11.55 -1.91 -1.22
N SER A 46 -11.70 -1.09 -2.25
CA SER A 46 -11.11 -1.40 -3.55
C SER A 46 -9.60 -1.16 -3.50
N PHE A 47 -8.82 -2.01 -4.15
CA PHE A 47 -7.39 -1.82 -4.30
C PHE A 47 -6.95 -1.83 -5.78
N GLY A 48 -5.80 -1.23 -6.03
CA GLY A 48 -5.07 -1.33 -7.29
C GLY A 48 -3.57 -1.41 -7.03
N PHE A 49 -2.84 -2.22 -7.80
CA PHE A 49 -1.37 -2.29 -7.73
C PHE A 49 -0.80 -2.35 -9.14
N GLY A 50 0.13 -1.45 -9.46
CA GLY A 50 0.77 -1.38 -10.76
C GLY A 50 2.27 -1.12 -10.66
N ILE A 51 3.01 -1.56 -11.68
CA ILE A 51 4.41 -1.20 -11.86
C ILE A 51 4.48 0.21 -12.45
N VAL A 52 5.37 1.04 -11.91
CA VAL A 52 5.59 2.42 -12.34
C VAL A 52 6.79 2.47 -13.27
N ASP A 53 6.54 2.70 -14.56
CA ASP A 53 7.56 2.89 -15.60
C ASP A 53 7.16 4.05 -16.55
N PRO A 54 7.95 5.14 -16.63
CA PRO A 54 9.21 5.38 -15.93
C PRO A 54 9.04 5.53 -14.42
N ARG A 55 10.06 5.11 -13.66
CA ARG A 55 10.10 5.25 -12.20
C ARG A 55 9.93 6.71 -11.77
N GLU A 56 9.21 6.93 -10.69
CA GLU A 56 8.86 8.26 -10.19
C GLU A 56 9.57 8.59 -8.87
N ALA A 57 9.61 9.88 -8.51
CA ALA A 57 10.04 10.27 -7.17
C ALA A 57 8.97 9.91 -6.13
N LEU A 58 9.37 9.68 -4.87
CA LEU A 58 8.42 9.50 -3.77
C LEU A 58 7.53 10.75 -3.65
N ALA A 59 6.22 10.55 -3.74
CA ALA A 59 5.22 11.61 -3.62
C ALA A 59 4.80 11.85 -2.16
N ALA A 60 4.85 10.82 -1.30
CA ALA A 60 4.52 10.96 0.12
C ALA A 60 5.39 12.04 0.82
N GLU A 61 4.71 13.00 1.42
CA GLU A 61 5.30 14.03 2.26
C GLU A 61 5.82 13.45 3.59
N GLY A 62 6.78 14.17 4.20
CA GLY A 62 7.34 13.81 5.51
C GLY A 62 8.42 12.72 5.48
N ILE A 63 8.80 12.23 4.30
CA ILE A 63 9.92 11.29 4.13
C ILE A 63 10.89 11.84 3.09
N GLU A 64 12.14 12.06 3.49
CA GLU A 64 13.24 12.33 2.57
C GLU A 64 13.80 10.99 2.08
N ALA A 65 13.60 10.68 0.81
CA ALA A 65 14.03 9.43 0.18
C ALA A 65 14.88 9.70 -1.08
N GLU A 66 16.03 9.06 -1.17
CA GLU A 66 16.88 9.09 -2.38
C GLU A 66 16.48 8.01 -3.41
N TRP A 67 15.56 7.12 -3.05
CA TRP A 67 15.09 6.04 -3.92
C TRP A 67 13.87 6.47 -4.74
N GLN A 68 13.64 5.76 -5.85
CA GLN A 68 12.51 6.02 -6.76
C GLN A 68 11.43 4.96 -6.60
N VAL A 69 10.18 5.35 -6.81
CA VAL A 69 9.01 4.47 -6.80
C VAL A 69 8.97 3.64 -8.08
N GLY A 70 8.88 2.31 -7.94
CA GLY A 70 8.70 1.39 -9.06
C GLY A 70 7.44 0.53 -8.97
N LEU A 71 6.73 0.57 -7.84
CA LEU A 71 5.42 -0.05 -7.68
C LEU A 71 4.53 0.89 -6.86
N LEU A 72 3.32 1.12 -7.36
CA LEU A 72 2.31 1.94 -6.72
C LEU A 72 1.08 1.08 -6.39
N GLY A 73 0.68 1.09 -5.13
CA GLY A 73 -0.56 0.55 -4.64
C GLY A 73 -1.54 1.65 -4.24
N SER A 74 -2.83 1.41 -4.38
CA SER A 74 -3.87 2.27 -3.83
C SER A 74 -4.94 1.46 -3.11
N PHE A 75 -5.54 2.04 -2.08
CA PHE A 75 -6.70 1.53 -1.39
C PHE A 75 -7.74 2.64 -1.30
N HIS A 76 -8.99 2.36 -1.66
CA HIS A 76 -10.09 3.31 -1.59
C HIS A 76 -11.28 2.74 -0.82
N PHE A 77 -11.78 3.51 0.14
CA PHE A 77 -12.92 3.11 0.97
C PHE A 77 -13.70 4.33 1.47
N ARG A 78 -14.88 4.11 2.03
CA ARG A 78 -15.68 5.19 2.63
C ARG A 78 -15.19 5.48 4.04
N ALA A 79 -15.24 6.74 4.46
CA ALA A 79 -14.88 7.11 5.84
C ALA A 79 -15.67 6.34 6.92
N SER A 80 -16.93 5.97 6.63
CA SER A 80 -17.75 5.15 7.52
C SER A 80 -17.24 3.72 7.72
N GLY A 81 -16.36 3.23 6.85
CA GLY A 81 -15.72 1.92 6.94
C GLY A 81 -14.23 2.01 7.29
N PHE A 82 -13.77 3.13 7.88
CA PHE A 82 -12.36 3.34 8.17
C PHE A 82 -11.77 2.25 9.06
N GLU A 83 -12.44 1.90 10.16
CA GLU A 83 -11.92 0.92 11.11
C GLU A 83 -11.70 -0.46 10.47
N SER A 84 -12.70 -0.97 9.74
CA SER A 84 -12.59 -2.26 9.08
C SER A 84 -11.57 -2.25 7.94
N ALA A 85 -11.53 -1.18 7.13
CA ALA A 85 -10.55 -1.04 6.07
C ALA A 85 -9.13 -0.92 6.61
N TRP A 86 -8.93 -0.13 7.66
CA TRP A 86 -7.62 0.08 8.27
C TRP A 86 -7.09 -1.20 8.92
N GLU A 87 -7.93 -1.96 9.62
CA GLU A 87 -7.54 -3.26 10.19
C GLU A 87 -7.09 -4.24 9.09
N GLU A 88 -7.83 -4.32 8.00
CA GLU A 88 -7.52 -5.22 6.89
C GLU A 88 -6.28 -4.78 6.11
N ILE A 89 -6.12 -3.48 5.86
CA ILE A 89 -4.92 -2.90 5.25
C ILE A 89 -3.70 -3.13 6.14
N CYS A 90 -3.82 -2.99 7.47
CA CYS A 90 -2.75 -3.35 8.40
C CYS A 90 -2.33 -4.81 8.25
N ARG A 91 -3.29 -5.74 8.13
CA ARG A 91 -2.99 -7.16 7.90
C ARG A 91 -2.26 -7.35 6.57
N PHE A 92 -2.75 -6.73 5.49
CA PHE A 92 -2.06 -6.74 4.19
C PHE A 92 -0.61 -6.24 4.32
N ILE A 93 -0.39 -5.07 4.91
CA ILE A 93 0.93 -4.44 5.02
C ILE A 93 1.90 -5.30 5.84
N ASN A 94 1.44 -5.91 6.93
CA ASN A 94 2.26 -6.84 7.70
C ASN A 94 2.70 -8.05 6.86
N ARG A 95 1.80 -8.60 6.04
CA ARG A 95 2.09 -9.74 5.16
C ARG A 95 2.99 -9.36 4.01
N TYR A 96 2.76 -8.18 3.44
CA TYR A 96 3.60 -7.59 2.40
C TYR A 96 5.03 -7.34 2.90
N ALA A 97 5.19 -6.73 4.08
CA ALA A 97 6.50 -6.48 4.67
C ALA A 97 7.31 -7.75 4.96
N ALA A 98 6.64 -8.85 5.28
CA ALA A 98 7.30 -10.14 5.49
C ALA A 98 7.81 -10.79 4.19
N ALA A 99 7.22 -10.47 3.05
CA ALA A 99 7.56 -11.04 1.74
C ALA A 99 8.38 -10.09 0.84
N CYS A 100 8.31 -8.80 1.09
CA CYS A 100 9.06 -7.77 0.37
C CYS A 100 10.40 -7.52 1.05
N GLU A 101 11.44 -7.14 0.32
CA GLU A 101 12.73 -6.67 0.89
C GLU A 101 12.97 -5.18 0.64
N PHE A 102 12.13 -4.56 -0.20
CA PHE A 102 12.25 -3.17 -0.63
C PHE A 102 11.67 -2.21 0.40
N ARG A 103 12.16 -0.97 0.33
CA ARG A 103 11.59 0.13 1.12
C ARG A 103 10.20 0.47 0.60
N PHE A 104 9.31 0.88 1.50
CA PHE A 104 8.01 1.38 1.11
C PHE A 104 7.41 2.33 2.14
N VAL A 105 6.41 3.07 1.69
CA VAL A 105 5.62 4.00 2.48
C VAL A 105 4.15 3.82 2.14
N LEU A 106 3.30 3.73 3.17
CA LEU A 106 1.85 3.85 3.04
C LEU A 106 1.44 5.22 3.56
N SER A 107 0.79 6.03 2.72
CA SER A 107 0.37 7.39 3.05
C SER A 107 -1.14 7.59 2.84
N PHE A 108 -1.76 8.46 3.64
CA PHE A 108 -3.09 9.00 3.36
C PHE A 108 -2.95 10.18 2.41
N GLN A 109 -3.48 10.02 1.20
CA GLN A 109 -3.47 11.05 0.16
C GLN A 109 -2.09 11.71 -0.06
N PHE A 110 -0.99 10.97 0.16
CA PHE A 110 0.40 11.47 0.13
C PHE A 110 0.78 12.47 1.23
N GLU A 111 -0.14 12.91 2.10
CA GLU A 111 0.14 13.96 3.09
C GLU A 111 0.58 13.41 4.45
N SER A 112 0.12 12.21 4.81
CA SER A 112 0.35 11.65 6.16
C SER A 112 0.78 10.19 6.10
N ILE A 113 1.89 9.85 6.75
CA ILE A 113 2.42 8.49 6.78
C ILE A 113 1.65 7.62 7.77
N TYR A 114 1.14 6.49 7.29
CA TYR A 114 0.38 5.51 8.07
C TYR A 114 1.18 4.25 8.35
N ALA A 115 2.06 3.87 7.42
CA ALA A 115 3.07 2.83 7.63
C ALA A 115 4.33 3.17 6.84
N ALA A 116 5.49 2.76 7.35
CA ALA A 116 6.74 2.89 6.61
C ALA A 116 7.67 1.74 6.92
N ARG A 117 8.46 1.36 5.92
CA ARG A 117 9.62 0.50 6.06
C ARG A 117 10.75 1.11 5.27
N LEU A 118 11.68 1.74 5.97
CA LEU A 118 12.86 2.39 5.37
C LEU A 118 14.14 1.53 5.53
N GLY A 119 14.00 0.37 6.17
CA GLY A 119 15.06 -0.59 6.42
C GLY A 119 14.46 -1.96 6.73
N LYS A 120 14.89 -2.60 7.82
CA LYS A 120 14.36 -3.92 8.19
C LYS A 120 13.01 -3.86 8.89
N ASP A 121 12.80 -2.82 9.68
CA ASP A 121 11.63 -2.73 10.56
C ASP A 121 10.47 -2.01 9.88
N LEU A 122 9.29 -2.61 10.00
CA LEU A 122 8.02 -1.99 9.66
C LEU A 122 7.53 -1.19 10.87
N VAL A 123 7.17 0.07 10.65
CA VAL A 123 6.55 0.93 11.65
C VAL A 123 5.16 1.38 11.22
N PHE A 124 4.23 1.40 12.16
CA PHE A 124 2.92 2.03 12.02
C PHE A 124 2.89 3.26 12.93
N PRO A 125 3.33 4.44 12.46
CA PRO A 125 3.19 5.68 13.23
C PRO A 125 1.72 6.01 13.53
N GLY A 126 0.79 5.36 12.83
CA GLY A 126 -0.66 5.52 12.97
C GLY A 126 -1.13 6.78 12.26
N PRO A 127 -2.46 6.95 12.07
CA PRO A 127 -2.98 8.28 11.80
C PRO A 127 -2.55 9.17 12.97
N ALA A 128 -1.76 10.21 12.71
CA ALA A 128 -1.68 11.31 13.66
C ALA A 128 -3.14 11.70 13.94
N ALA A 129 -3.56 11.63 15.20
CA ALA A 129 -4.88 12.12 15.56
C ALA A 129 -4.98 13.57 15.05
N PRO A 130 -6.08 13.96 14.41
CA PRO A 130 -6.26 15.33 13.95
C PRO A 130 -6.16 16.33 15.10
#